data_AF-A0A125RI45-F1
#
_entry.id   AF-A0A125RI45-F1
#
_cell.length_a   1.000
_cell.length_b   1.000
_cell.length_c   1.000
_cell.angle_alpha   90.00
_cell.angle_beta   90.00
_cell.angle_gamma   90.00
#
_symmetry.space_group_name_H-M   'P 1'
#
loop_
_entity.id
_entity.type
_entity.pdbx_description
1 polymer ?
#
loop_
_entity_poly.entity_id
_entity_poly.type
_entity_poly.pdbx_seq_one_letter_code
_entity_poly.pdbx_strand_id
1 'polypeptide(L)'
;PALKSNWMGIHTTLAFLGNAFFAIAFAGSLLYLVQERQLKKKNLGSLFHRLPSLDVLDRLHYRSLTIGFPLMTFGIITGAIWAASAWGSYWSWDPKETWS
;
A
#
# COMPACT_ATOMS: atom_id res chain seq x y z
N PRO A 1 -9.67 5.27 28.40
CA PRO A 1 -8.36 5.59 27.76
C PRO A 1 -8.39 5.24 26.26
N ALA A 2 -8.43 6.25 25.38
CA ALA A 2 -8.64 6.10 23.92
C ALA A 2 -7.61 5.19 23.20
N LEU A 3 -6.44 4.98 23.82
CA LEU A 3 -5.35 4.12 23.33
C LEU A 3 -5.46 2.64 23.78
N LYS A 4 -6.41 2.29 24.64
CA LYS A 4 -6.62 0.91 25.12
C LYS A 4 -7.86 0.26 24.48
N SER A 5 -8.00 0.43 23.17
CA SER A 5 -9.12 -0.14 22.39
C SER A 5 -8.58 -1.13 21.37
N ASN A 6 -9.18 -2.32 21.31
CA ASN A 6 -8.83 -3.36 20.32
C ASN A 6 -8.99 -2.84 18.88
N TRP A 7 -9.88 -1.87 18.67
CA TRP A 7 -10.10 -1.24 17.37
C TRP A 7 -8.88 -0.48 16.84
N MET A 8 -8.09 0.13 17.74
CA MET A 8 -6.86 0.82 17.33
C MET A 8 -5.85 -0.18 16.76
N GLY A 9 -5.66 -1.33 17.42
CA GLY A 9 -4.74 -2.36 16.96
C GLY A 9 -5.16 -2.95 15.60
N ILE A 10 -6.45 -3.21 15.42
CA ILE A 10 -7.00 -3.73 14.15
C ILE A 10 -6.81 -2.71 13.03
N HIS A 11 -7.17 -1.44 13.26
CA HIS A 11 -6.99 -0.37 12.28
C HIS A 11 -5.53 -0.22 11.87
N THR A 12 -4.62 -0.07 12.84
CA THR A 12 -3.20 0.16 12.57
C THR A 12 -2.56 -1.01 11.83
N THR A 13 -2.90 -2.25 12.18
CA THR A 13 -2.35 -3.43 11.48
C THR A 13 -2.87 -3.54 10.04
N LEU A 14 -4.16 -3.31 9.80
CA LEU A 14 -4.74 -3.31 8.45
C LEU A 14 -4.15 -2.20 7.58
N ALA A 15 -4.07 -0.97 8.11
CA ALA A 15 -3.50 0.17 7.39
C ALA A 15 -2.01 -0.03 7.09
N PHE A 16 -1.23 -0.55 8.05
CA PHE A 16 0.18 -0.84 7.84
C PHE A 16 0.40 -1.92 6.77
N LEU A 17 -0.37 -3.01 6.80
CA LEU A 17 -0.28 -4.05 5.79
C LEU A 17 -0.69 -3.54 4.40
N GLY A 18 -1.78 -2.77 4.31
CA GLY A 18 -2.20 -2.13 3.06
C GLY A 18 -1.09 -1.26 2.45
N ASN A 19 -0.49 -0.40 3.27
CA ASN A 19 0.65 0.44 2.86
C ASN A 19 1.88 -0.39 2.46
N ALA A 20 2.18 -1.48 3.15
CA ALA A 20 3.30 -2.36 2.79
C ALA A 20 3.10 -2.97 1.39
N PHE A 21 1.90 -3.45 1.07
CA PHE A 21 1.58 -3.96 -0.27
C PHE A 21 1.64 -2.86 -1.34
N PHE A 22 1.18 -1.65 -1.05
CA PHE A 22 1.33 -0.52 -1.97
C PHE A 22 2.79 -0.10 -2.19
N ALA A 23 3.63 -0.16 -1.16
CA ALA A 23 5.06 0.09 -1.31
C ALA A 23 5.74 -0.96 -2.21
N ILE A 24 5.38 -2.24 -2.07
CA ILE A 24 5.85 -3.32 -2.95
C ILE A 24 5.36 -3.11 -4.39
N ALA A 25 4.09 -2.72 -4.57
CA ALA A 25 3.53 -2.40 -5.87
C ALA A 25 4.30 -1.25 -6.55
N PHE A 26 4.55 -0.16 -5.82
CA PHE A 26 5.31 0.99 -6.30
C PHE A 26 6.74 0.62 -6.70
N ALA A 27 7.44 -0.14 -5.84
CA ALA A 27 8.79 -0.62 -6.13
C ALA A 27 8.80 -1.54 -7.37
N GLY A 28 7.84 -2.46 -7.47
CA GLY A 28 7.68 -3.34 -8.64
C GLY A 28 7.48 -2.56 -9.94
N SER A 29 6.62 -1.54 -9.92
CA SER A 29 6.39 -0.65 -11.07
C SER A 29 7.63 0.17 -11.46
N LEU A 30 8.41 0.65 -10.49
CA LEU A 30 9.67 1.34 -10.77
C LEU A 30 10.67 0.40 -11.46
N LEU A 31 10.81 -0.83 -10.97
CA LEU A 31 11.67 -1.85 -11.58
C LEU A 31 11.19 -2.21 -12.98
N TYR A 32 9.87 -2.33 -13.20
CA TYR A 32 9.27 -2.57 -14.52
C TYR A 32 9.70 -1.48 -15.51
N LEU A 33 9.51 -0.20 -15.14
CA LEU A 33 9.89 0.93 -15.99
C LEU A 33 11.38 0.97 -16.28
N VAL A 34 12.22 0.66 -15.29
CA VAL A 34 13.68 0.57 -15.50
C VAL A 34 14.02 -0.52 -16.50
N GLN A 35 13.46 -1.72 -16.33
CA GLN A 35 13.74 -2.85 -17.22
C GLN A 35 13.20 -2.62 -18.64
N GLU A 36 12.01 -2.05 -18.78
CA GLU A 36 11.41 -1.70 -20.07
C GLU A 36 12.28 -0.68 -20.82
N ARG A 37 12.80 0.33 -20.11
CA ARG A 37 13.74 1.32 -20.68
C ARG A 37 15.04 0.69 -21.15
N GLN A 38 15.60 -0.28 -20.41
CA GLN A 38 16.83 -0.98 -20.81
C GLN A 38 16.60 -1.83 -22.07
N LEU A 39 15.46 -2.53 -22.16
CA LEU A 39 15.05 -3.29 -23.35
C LEU A 39 14.92 -2.40 -24.58
N LYS A 40 14.21 -1.28 -24.47
CA LYS A 40 14.05 -0.32 -25.58
C LYS A 40 15.38 0.28 -26.05
N LYS A 41 16.33 0.50 -25.13
CA LYS A 41 17.67 1.01 -25.44
C LYS A 41 18.66 -0.07 -25.89
N LYS A 42 18.25 -1.35 -25.96
CA LYS A 42 19.12 -2.52 -26.23
C LYS A 42 20.36 -2.59 -25.33
N ASN A 43 20.28 -1.99 -24.14
CA ASN A 43 21.40 -1.91 -23.21
C ASN A 43 21.24 -3.03 -22.17
N LEU A 44 21.72 -4.23 -22.52
CA LEU A 44 21.60 -5.44 -21.73
C LEU A 44 22.69 -5.53 -20.64
N GLY A 45 22.85 -4.46 -19.86
CA GLY A 45 23.83 -4.39 -18.77
C GLY A 45 23.55 -5.41 -17.65
N SER A 46 24.46 -5.46 -16.67
CA SER A 46 24.39 -6.37 -15.51
C SER A 46 23.06 -6.28 -14.74
N LEU A 47 22.48 -5.08 -14.63
CA LEU A 47 21.20 -4.86 -13.94
C LEU A 47 20.03 -5.58 -14.65
N PHE A 48 20.04 -5.65 -15.99
CA PHE A 48 18.99 -6.31 -16.75
C PHE A 48 18.89 -7.81 -16.46
N HIS A 49 20.04 -8.47 -16.29
CA HIS A 49 20.11 -9.90 -15.99
C HIS A 49 19.77 -10.24 -14.54
N ARG A 50 19.85 -9.27 -13.63
CA ARG A 50 19.49 -9.45 -12.20
C ARG A 50 18.01 -9.22 -11.93
N LEU A 51 17.32 -8.47 -12.79
CA LEU A 51 15.91 -8.19 -12.62
C LEU A 51 15.04 -9.34 -13.19
N PRO A 52 13.94 -9.70 -12.51
CA PRO A 52 12.96 -10.64 -13.04
C PRO A 52 12.32 -10.07 -14.32
N SER A 53 11.65 -10.89 -15.13
CA SER A 53 11.04 -10.41 -16.39
C SER A 53 9.92 -9.38 -16.16
N LEU A 54 9.65 -8.57 -17.18
CA LEU A 54 8.56 -7.58 -17.18
C LEU A 54 7.21 -8.20 -16.76
N ASP A 55 6.93 -9.39 -17.26
CA ASP A 55 5.71 -10.15 -16.96
C ASP A 55 5.65 -10.62 -15.48
N VAL A 56 6.80 -10.94 -14.85
CA VAL A 56 6.85 -11.21 -13.41
C VAL A 56 6.65 -9.93 -12.60
N LEU A 57 7.26 -8.82 -13.00
CA LEU A 57 7.10 -7.52 -12.32
C LEU A 57 5.66 -7.02 -12.41
N ASP A 58 5.01 -7.17 -13.56
CA ASP A 58 3.61 -6.79 -13.77
C ASP A 58 2.66 -7.66 -12.92
N ARG A 59 2.87 -8.98 -12.88
CA ARG A 59 2.12 -9.87 -11.98
C ARG A 59 2.33 -9.53 -10.50
N LEU A 60 3.55 -9.17 -10.10
CA LEU A 60 3.86 -8.77 -8.73
C LEU A 60 3.16 -7.47 -8.37
N HIS A 61 3.21 -6.48 -9.26
CA HIS A 61 2.49 -5.22 -9.12
C HIS A 61 0.97 -5.45 -8.97
N TYR A 62 0.37 -6.19 -9.91
CA TYR A 62 -1.05 -6.49 -9.91
C TYR A 62 -1.49 -7.19 -8.62
N ARG A 63 -0.81 -8.28 -8.22
CA ARG A 63 -1.13 -9.02 -6.99
C ARG A 63 -1.00 -8.14 -5.74
N SER A 64 0.03 -7.29 -5.70
CA SER A 64 0.24 -6.40 -4.57
C SER A 64 -0.89 -5.38 -4.46
N LEU A 65 -1.36 -4.81 -5.57
CA LEU A 65 -2.53 -3.92 -5.58
C LEU A 65 -3.83 -4.63 -5.21
N THR A 66 -4.07 -5.82 -5.76
CA THR A 66 -5.30 -6.60 -5.48
C THR A 66 -5.42 -6.95 -4.00
N ILE A 67 -4.30 -7.14 -3.28
CA ILE A 67 -4.29 -7.43 -1.85
C ILE A 67 -4.27 -6.13 -1.02
N GLY A 68 -3.45 -5.15 -1.41
CA GLY A 68 -3.30 -3.89 -0.67
C GLY A 68 -4.57 -3.06 -0.63
N PHE A 69 -5.34 -3.03 -1.72
CA PHE A 69 -6.54 -2.20 -1.82
C PHE A 69 -7.68 -2.61 -0.86
N PRO A 70 -8.08 -3.89 -0.78
CA PRO A 70 -9.03 -4.33 0.25
C PRO A 70 -8.52 -4.11 1.67
N LEU A 71 -7.23 -4.40 1.95
CA LEU A 71 -6.65 -4.17 3.28
C LEU A 71 -6.73 -2.71 3.71
N MET A 72 -6.40 -1.78 2.80
CA MET A 72 -6.52 -0.35 3.06
C MET A 72 -7.98 0.05 3.26
N THR A 73 -8.90 -0.49 2.48
CA THR A 73 -10.33 -0.20 2.60
C THR A 73 -10.85 -0.62 3.98
N PHE A 74 -10.54 -1.84 4.44
CA PHE A 74 -10.89 -2.28 5.79
C PHE A 74 -10.15 -1.46 6.87
N GLY A 75 -8.91 -1.04 6.60
CA GLY A 75 -8.18 -0.10 7.45
C GLY A 75 -8.94 1.19 7.67
N ILE A 76 -9.41 1.84 6.60
CA ILE A 76 -10.20 3.08 6.68
C ILE A 76 -11.50 2.86 7.47
N ILE A 77 -12.25 1.79 7.17
CA ILE A 77 -13.50 1.47 7.86
C ILE A 77 -13.28 1.29 9.36
N THR A 78 -12.29 0.48 9.74
CA THR A 78 -11.97 0.22 11.15
C THR A 78 -11.42 1.46 11.86
N GLY A 79 -10.72 2.33 11.14
CA GLY A 79 -10.28 3.64 11.63
C GLY A 79 -11.45 4.56 11.97
N ALA A 80 -12.46 4.63 11.10
CA ALA A 80 -13.67 5.41 11.34
C ALA A 80 -14.46 4.90 12.57
N ILE A 81 -14.55 3.58 12.76
CA ILE A 81 -15.17 2.97 13.95
C ILE A 81 -14.40 3.35 15.22
N TRP A 82 -13.06 3.29 15.18
CA TRP A 82 -12.24 3.73 16.30
C TRP A 82 -12.44 5.21 16.61
N ALA A 83 -12.48 6.08 15.59
CA ALA A 83 -12.69 7.53 15.75
C ALA A 83 -13.99 7.83 16.51
N ALA A 84 -15.09 7.16 16.16
CA ALA A 84 -16.35 7.29 16.91
C ALA A 84 -16.24 6.82 18.36
N SER A 85 -15.57 5.70 18.60
CA SER A 85 -15.37 5.19 19.96
C SER A 85 -14.48 6.09 20.83
N ALA A 86 -13.53 6.80 20.22
CA ALA A 86 -12.57 7.63 20.92
C ALA A 86 -13.07 9.06 21.12
N TRP A 87 -13.69 9.67 20.10
CA TRP A 87 -14.00 11.10 20.05
C TRP A 87 -15.50 11.39 19.94
N GLY A 88 -16.35 10.36 19.87
CA GLY A 88 -17.81 10.50 19.80
C GLY A 88 -18.36 10.81 18.41
N SER A 89 -17.49 10.96 17.39
CA SER A 89 -17.87 11.13 15.97
C SER A 89 -17.02 10.25 15.07
N TYR A 90 -17.62 9.67 14.03
CA TYR A 90 -16.91 8.85 13.02
C TYR A 90 -16.04 9.69 12.08
N TRP A 91 -16.35 10.99 11.96
CA TRP A 91 -15.65 11.92 11.08
C TRP A 91 -15.87 13.35 11.58
N SER A 92 -14.82 14.15 11.57
CA SER A 92 -14.76 15.50 12.12
C SER A 92 -14.09 16.52 11.19
N TRP A 93 -13.71 16.12 9.98
CA TRP A 93 -13.05 16.98 8.97
C TRP A 93 -11.72 17.60 9.44
N ASP A 94 -11.09 16.99 10.45
CA ASP A 94 -9.74 17.37 10.85
C ASP A 94 -8.75 17.07 9.68
N PRO A 95 -7.72 17.90 9.46
CA PRO A 95 -6.65 17.62 8.50
C PRO A 95 -6.10 16.18 8.56
N LYS A 96 -6.04 15.57 9.74
CA LYS A 96 -5.55 14.19 9.91
C LYS A 96 -6.52 13.12 9.38
N GLU A 97 -7.80 13.44 9.24
CA GLU A 97 -8.81 12.52 8.70
C GLU A 97 -8.92 12.68 7.19
N THR A 98 -8.72 13.90 6.70
CA THR A 98 -8.93 14.27 5.28
C THR A 98 -7.68 14.15 4.41
N TRP A 99 -6.47 14.27 4.98
CA TRP A 99 -5.21 14.35 4.22
C TRP A 99 -4.11 13.37 4.68
N SER A 100 -4.32 12.58 5.74
CA SER A 100 -3.32 11.59 6.19
C SER A 100 -3.37 10.30 5.39
#